data_AF-A0A3S0PD66-F1
#
_entry.id   AF-A0A3S0PD66-F1
#
_cell.length_a   1.000
_cell.length_b   1.000
_cell.length_c   1.000
_cell.angle_alpha   90.00
_cell.angle_beta   90.00
_cell.angle_gamma   90.00
#
_symmetry.space_group_name_H-M   'P 1'
#
loop_
_entity.id
_entity.type
_entity.pdbx_description
1 polymer ?
#
loop_
_entity_poly.entity_id
_entity_poly.type
_entity_poly.pdbx_seq_one_letter_code
_entity_poly.pdbx_strand_id
1 'polypeptide(L)'
;MKKLILSLTMMLATLCTKAQGKDYYLPMTGIEFIFEVSRKGPIDNTEYAFVSVRTSLFGLPDESKHYKAVINKKNSIEYICKSDEGILLGVNKNVTQPKHEKAKEIKERTSSQPDIVEISVIYVPVKEVERVPLCHLISDQGVFIGEGDPAKTYYLTIKDNHDIYNPQATVKMSKAGKDNPNINVNLPGKATMIIEKGENFISSQELYLGQFGRVEAIDSKFFSKDSDFTLELSPITGGIKLLK
;
A
#
# COMPACT_ATOMS: atom_id res chain seq x y z
N MET A 1 13.69 4.53 35.21
CA MET A 1 12.69 5.49 34.70
C MET A 1 12.38 5.15 33.24
N LYS A 2 11.25 4.48 32.97
CA LYS A 2 10.81 4.11 31.61
C LYS A 2 10.31 5.36 30.90
N LYS A 3 11.04 5.87 29.90
CA LYS A 3 10.51 6.87 28.97
C LYS A 3 9.53 6.17 28.03
N LEU A 4 8.26 6.31 28.34
CA LEU A 4 7.16 6.02 27.42
C LEU A 4 7.22 7.10 26.32
N ILE A 5 7.91 6.81 25.21
CA ILE A 5 7.81 7.64 24.01
C ILE A 5 6.47 7.29 23.38
N LEU A 6 5.45 8.02 23.80
CA LEU A 6 4.16 8.08 23.12
C LEU A 6 4.42 8.81 21.80
N SER A 7 4.76 8.07 20.74
CA SER A 7 4.80 8.61 19.38
C SER A 7 3.35 8.91 18.97
N LEU A 8 2.88 10.10 19.32
CA LEU A 8 1.64 10.65 18.77
C LEU A 8 1.95 11.07 17.32
N THR A 9 1.91 10.10 16.41
CA THR A 9 1.98 10.36 14.98
C THR A 9 0.67 11.06 14.60
N MET A 10 0.69 12.39 14.53
CA MET A 10 -0.43 13.20 14.08
C MET A 10 -0.61 12.92 12.58
N MET A 11 -1.41 11.91 12.23
CA MET A 11 -1.73 11.57 10.85
C MET A 11 -2.28 12.81 10.14
N LEU A 12 -1.48 13.41 9.27
CA LEU A 12 -1.95 14.44 8.37
C LEU A 12 -2.91 13.76 7.38
N ALA A 13 -4.22 13.92 7.61
CA ALA A 13 -5.24 13.46 6.69
C ALA A 13 -5.38 14.48 5.55
N THR A 14 -5.26 14.03 4.31
CA THR A 14 -5.61 14.86 3.15
C THR A 14 -7.10 14.67 2.89
N LEU A 15 -7.87 15.76 2.90
CA LEU A 15 -9.23 15.71 2.38
C LEU A 15 -9.14 15.58 0.86
N CYS A 16 -9.62 14.46 0.35
CA CYS A 16 -9.97 14.32 -1.04
C CYS A 16 -10.86 15.50 -1.47
N THR A 17 -10.41 16.27 -2.45
CA THR A 17 -11.25 17.27 -3.11
C THR A 17 -12.27 16.54 -4.00
N LYS A 18 -13.51 17.05 -4.07
CA LYS A 18 -14.48 16.57 -5.08
C LYS A 18 -13.80 16.67 -6.44
N ALA A 19 -13.53 15.52 -7.07
CA ALA A 19 -12.62 15.50 -8.19
C ALA A 19 -13.22 16.24 -9.40
N GLN A 20 -12.39 17.03 -10.07
CA GLN A 20 -12.65 17.49 -11.43
C GLN A 20 -12.33 16.32 -12.38
N GLY A 21 -13.35 15.76 -13.04
CA GLY A 21 -13.20 14.64 -13.97
C GLY A 21 -13.81 13.31 -13.49
N LYS A 22 -14.07 12.41 -14.44
CA LYS A 22 -14.79 11.13 -14.20
C LYS A 22 -13.86 9.92 -14.21
N ASP A 23 -12.60 10.13 -14.56
CA ASP A 23 -11.60 9.10 -14.75
C ASP A 23 -10.89 8.79 -13.42
N TYR A 24 -10.60 7.51 -13.18
CA TYR A 24 -9.98 7.01 -11.95
C TYR A 24 -9.13 5.77 -12.20
N TYR A 25 -8.21 5.50 -11.28
CA TYR A 25 -7.39 4.30 -11.25
C TYR A 25 -7.78 3.39 -10.09
N LEU A 26 -7.60 2.07 -10.27
CA LEU A 26 -7.51 1.14 -9.15
C LEU A 26 -6.06 1.08 -8.65
N PRO A 27 -5.82 0.84 -7.35
CA PRO A 27 -4.45 0.79 -6.84
C PRO A 27 -3.80 -0.58 -7.02
N MET A 28 -2.48 -0.58 -7.23
CA MET A 28 -1.57 -1.66 -6.83
C MET A 28 -1.14 -1.41 -5.38
N THR A 29 -1.01 -2.48 -4.62
CA THR A 29 -0.51 -2.42 -3.24
C THR A 29 1.01 -2.51 -3.23
N GLY A 30 1.66 -1.43 -2.83
CA GLY A 30 3.09 -1.36 -2.52
C GLY A 30 3.36 -1.64 -1.05
N ILE A 31 4.56 -2.15 -0.78
CA ILE A 31 5.06 -2.49 0.55
C ILE A 31 6.32 -1.66 0.81
N GLU A 32 6.32 -0.86 1.86
CA GLU A 32 7.49 -0.16 2.36
C GLU A 32 8.06 -0.90 3.57
N PHE A 33 9.31 -1.34 3.47
CA PHE A 33 10.09 -1.93 4.55
C PHE A 33 10.92 -0.83 5.20
N ILE A 34 10.66 -0.55 6.47
CA ILE A 34 11.36 0.47 7.23
C ILE A 34 12.28 -0.22 8.23
N PHE A 35 13.57 -0.20 7.93
CA PHE A 35 14.63 -0.76 8.75
C PHE A 35 15.15 0.29 9.72
N GLU A 36 15.13 -0.03 11.01
CA GLU A 36 15.83 0.76 12.01
C GLU A 36 17.27 0.27 12.10
N VAL A 37 18.23 1.19 11.92
CA VAL A 37 19.65 0.89 11.91
C VAL A 37 20.33 1.74 12.97
N SER A 38 20.98 1.06 13.92
CA SER A 38 21.82 1.73 14.90
C SER A 38 23.19 2.03 14.29
N ARG A 39 23.71 3.23 14.59
CA ARG A 39 25.07 3.66 14.22
C ARG A 39 25.85 3.95 15.50
N LYS A 40 27.03 3.35 15.64
CA LYS A 40 27.90 3.43 16.82
C LYS A 40 29.34 3.68 16.42
N GLY A 41 30.17 4.01 17.40
CA GLY A 41 31.59 4.23 17.18
C GLY A 41 31.94 5.59 16.55
N PRO A 42 33.25 5.78 16.24
CA PRO A 42 33.77 6.98 15.59
C PRO A 42 33.09 7.27 14.26
N ILE A 43 33.04 8.54 13.83
CA ILE A 43 32.39 8.94 12.56
C ILE A 43 33.09 8.28 11.37
N ASP A 44 34.42 8.26 11.37
CA ASP A 44 35.30 7.68 10.35
C ASP A 44 35.37 6.15 10.37
N ASN A 45 34.80 5.51 11.40
CA ASN A 45 34.69 4.07 11.51
C ASN A 45 33.36 3.70 12.19
N THR A 46 32.26 4.11 11.54
CA THR A 46 30.92 3.92 12.09
C THR A 46 30.52 2.45 11.99
N GLU A 47 30.15 1.86 13.11
CA GLU A 47 29.56 0.53 13.17
C GLU A 47 28.04 0.59 12.96
N TYR A 48 27.55 -0.15 11.97
CA TYR A 48 26.13 -0.28 11.67
C TYR A 48 25.56 -1.60 12.21
N ALA A 49 24.35 -1.57 12.75
CA ALA A 49 23.62 -2.80 13.09
C ALA A 49 22.11 -2.61 12.95
N PHE A 50 21.44 -3.57 12.32
CA PHE A 50 19.98 -3.62 12.27
C PHE A 50 19.39 -3.82 13.66
N VAL A 51 18.36 -3.05 13.97
CA VAL A 51 17.60 -3.10 15.23
C VAL A 51 16.27 -3.79 15.00
N SER A 52 15.51 -3.34 13.99
CA SER A 52 14.19 -3.86 13.69
C SER A 52 13.84 -3.62 12.22
N VAL A 53 12.79 -4.30 11.76
CA VAL A 53 12.12 -4.00 10.49
C VAL A 53 10.63 -3.92 10.75
N ARG A 54 9.98 -2.90 10.21
CA ARG A 54 8.51 -2.78 10.17
C ARG A 54 8.05 -2.58 8.74
N THR A 55 6.77 -2.83 8.49
CA THR A 55 6.19 -2.73 7.15
C THR A 55 5.01 -1.76 7.14
N SER A 56 4.94 -0.93 6.11
CA SER A 56 3.82 -0.05 5.78
C SER A 56 3.28 -0.39 4.40
N LEU A 57 1.97 -0.27 4.20
CA LEU A 57 1.33 -0.54 2.91
C LEU A 57 0.76 0.76 2.33
N PHE A 58 0.87 0.91 1.02
CA PHE A 58 0.33 2.08 0.32
C PHE A 58 -0.19 1.71 -1.07
N GLY A 59 -1.09 2.54 -1.59
CA GLY A 59 -1.65 2.37 -2.93
C GLY A 59 -0.87 3.20 -3.95
N LEU A 60 -0.53 2.58 -5.08
CA LEU A 60 -0.01 3.23 -6.28
C LEU A 60 -1.05 3.12 -7.40
N PRO A 61 -1.32 4.16 -8.19
CA PRO A 61 -2.25 4.05 -9.31
C PRO A 61 -1.76 2.97 -10.31
N ASP A 62 -2.64 2.03 -10.63
CA ASP A 62 -2.39 1.03 -11.68
C ASP A 62 -2.81 1.62 -13.02
N GLU A 63 -1.84 2.08 -13.82
CA GLU A 63 -2.11 2.68 -15.13
C GLU A 63 -2.82 1.72 -16.09
N SER A 64 -2.68 0.40 -15.89
CA SER A 64 -3.39 -0.62 -16.68
C SER A 64 -4.86 -0.79 -16.29
N LYS A 65 -5.26 -0.29 -15.11
CA LYS A 65 -6.62 -0.35 -14.56
C LYS A 65 -7.23 1.04 -14.45
N HIS A 66 -7.22 1.75 -15.56
CA HIS A 66 -7.83 3.05 -15.75
C HIS A 66 -9.29 2.91 -16.20
N TYR A 67 -10.21 3.59 -15.52
CA TYR A 67 -11.65 3.51 -15.78
C TYR A 67 -12.32 4.88 -15.72
N LYS A 68 -13.55 4.95 -16.23
CA LYS A 68 -14.36 6.17 -16.24
C LYS A 68 -15.73 5.92 -15.62
N ALA A 69 -16.07 6.71 -14.61
CA ALA A 69 -17.39 6.70 -14.00
C ALA A 69 -18.44 7.32 -14.93
N VAL A 70 -19.58 6.64 -15.08
CA VAL A 70 -20.71 7.17 -15.85
C VAL A 70 -21.58 8.00 -14.91
N ILE A 71 -21.33 9.31 -14.87
CA ILE A 71 -22.10 10.27 -14.05
C ILE A 71 -23.11 10.98 -14.94
N ASN A 72 -24.42 10.74 -14.76
CA ASN A 72 -25.50 11.38 -15.52
C ASN A 72 -26.86 11.30 -14.78
N LYS A 73 -27.90 11.96 -15.30
CA LYS A 73 -29.25 12.02 -14.68
C LYS A 73 -30.03 10.69 -14.64
N LYS A 74 -29.51 9.60 -15.20
CA LYS A 74 -30.14 8.28 -15.27
C LYS A 74 -29.66 7.33 -14.16
N ASN A 75 -28.64 7.70 -13.40
CA ASN A 75 -28.10 6.93 -12.28
C ASN A 75 -27.97 7.80 -11.04
N SER A 76 -27.71 7.17 -9.90
CA SER A 76 -27.51 7.83 -8.61
C SER A 76 -26.06 8.27 -8.36
N ILE A 77 -25.15 8.10 -9.33
CA ILE A 77 -23.75 8.53 -9.17
C ILE A 77 -23.69 10.04 -9.37
N GLU A 78 -23.42 10.80 -8.31
CA GLU A 78 -23.31 12.26 -8.36
C GLU A 78 -21.86 12.71 -8.52
N TYR A 79 -20.94 12.08 -7.79
CA TYR A 79 -19.51 12.39 -7.83
C TYR A 79 -18.65 11.20 -7.40
N ILE A 80 -17.38 11.26 -7.80
CA ILE A 80 -16.33 10.37 -7.30
C ILE A 80 -15.31 11.16 -6.47
N CYS A 81 -14.79 10.52 -5.44
CA CYS A 81 -13.68 11.01 -4.64
C CYS A 81 -12.42 10.21 -4.99
N LYS A 82 -11.32 10.91 -5.26
CA LYS A 82 -10.03 10.32 -5.65
C LYS A 82 -8.88 10.86 -4.80
N SER A 83 -7.79 10.10 -4.72
CA SER A 83 -6.51 10.61 -4.21
C SER A 83 -5.91 11.64 -5.16
N ASP A 84 -4.87 12.35 -4.72
CA ASP A 84 -4.09 13.29 -5.56
C ASP A 84 -3.50 12.60 -6.80
N GLU A 85 -3.19 11.30 -6.69
CA GLU A 85 -2.67 10.44 -7.76
C GLU A 85 -3.80 9.77 -8.59
N GLY A 86 -5.06 10.13 -8.36
CA GLY A 86 -6.21 9.67 -9.14
C GLY A 86 -6.79 8.29 -8.76
N ILE A 87 -6.35 7.68 -7.66
CA ILE A 87 -6.90 6.41 -7.15
C ILE A 87 -8.33 6.65 -6.65
N LEU A 88 -9.29 5.79 -7.04
CA LEU A 88 -10.67 5.89 -6.54
C LEU A 88 -10.75 5.57 -5.04
N LEU A 89 -11.25 6.52 -4.25
CA LEU A 89 -11.43 6.38 -2.81
C LEU A 89 -12.89 6.20 -2.42
N GLY A 90 -13.81 6.80 -3.17
CA GLY A 90 -15.23 6.69 -2.88
C GLY A 90 -16.14 7.23 -3.97
N VAL A 91 -17.42 6.94 -3.83
CA VAL A 91 -18.48 7.38 -4.73
C VAL A 91 -19.63 7.90 -3.87
N ASN A 92 -20.12 9.09 -4.19
CA ASN A 92 -21.07 9.85 -3.37
C ASN A 92 -20.63 10.07 -1.91
N LYS A 93 -19.33 9.85 -1.62
CA LYS A 93 -18.75 9.99 -0.30
C LYS A 93 -17.42 10.74 -0.38
N ASN A 94 -17.25 11.72 0.49
CA ASN A 94 -15.95 12.34 0.74
C ASN A 94 -15.16 11.41 1.67
N VAL A 95 -14.00 10.95 1.20
CA VAL A 95 -13.14 10.03 1.94
C VAL A 95 -11.85 10.74 2.28
N THR A 96 -11.48 10.70 3.57
CA THR A 96 -10.15 11.12 4.02
C THR A 96 -9.22 9.92 3.97
N GLN A 97 -8.06 10.10 3.34
CA GLN A 97 -7.00 9.10 3.38
C GLN A 97 -5.89 9.57 4.33
N PRO A 98 -5.33 8.68 5.16
CA PRO A 98 -4.06 8.95 5.82
C PRO A 98 -3.02 9.21 4.75
N LYS A 99 -2.27 10.31 4.85
CA LYS A 99 -1.12 10.52 3.99
C LYS A 99 -0.08 9.43 4.30
N HIS A 100 0.39 8.73 3.28
CA HIS A 100 1.53 7.84 3.44
C HIS A 100 2.74 8.68 3.85
N GLU A 101 3.19 8.53 5.10
CA GLU A 101 4.39 9.21 5.59
C GLU A 101 5.59 8.61 4.89
N LYS A 102 6.28 9.42 4.07
CA LYS A 102 7.56 9.00 3.48
C LYS A 102 8.58 8.82 4.60
N ALA A 103 9.48 7.85 4.44
CA ALA A 103 10.63 7.73 5.31
C ALA A 103 11.37 9.06 5.45
N LYS A 104 11.81 9.35 6.69
CA LYS A 104 12.52 10.59 6.99
C LYS A 104 13.87 10.58 6.27
N GLU A 105 14.31 11.76 5.85
CA GLU A 105 15.65 11.92 5.31
C GLU A 105 16.69 11.42 6.31
N ILE A 106 17.62 10.59 5.83
CA ILE A 106 18.70 10.05 6.66
C ILE A 106 19.65 11.20 6.94
N LYS A 107 19.66 11.67 8.19
CA LYS A 107 20.58 12.73 8.60
C LYS A 107 22.01 12.23 8.52
N GLU A 108 22.87 13.05 7.90
CA GLU A 108 24.32 12.89 7.95
C GLU A 108 24.78 12.74 9.42
N ARG A 109 25.73 11.83 9.63
CA ARG A 109 26.26 11.57 10.97
C ARG A 109 27.30 12.63 11.30
N THR A 110 26.98 13.50 12.26
CA THR A 110 27.86 14.62 12.68
C THR A 110 28.42 14.47 14.10
N SER A 111 28.11 13.36 14.78
CA SER A 111 28.54 13.08 16.15
C SER A 111 28.82 11.58 16.33
N SER A 112 29.79 11.25 17.18
CA SER A 112 30.12 9.87 17.55
C SER A 112 29.16 9.27 18.59
N GLN A 113 28.17 10.04 19.07
CA GLN A 113 27.13 9.49 19.96
C GLN A 113 26.29 8.43 19.23
N PRO A 114 25.90 7.32 19.90
CA PRO A 114 25.00 6.34 19.30
C PRO A 114 23.66 6.95 18.90
N ASP A 115 23.20 6.62 17.70
CA ASP A 115 21.88 7.01 17.21
C ASP A 115 21.22 5.90 16.37
N ILE A 116 19.96 6.14 15.99
CA ILE A 116 19.16 5.26 15.15
C ILE A 116 18.68 6.08 13.94
N VAL A 117 18.84 5.50 12.76
CA VAL A 117 18.27 6.01 11.51
C VAL A 117 17.30 5.01 10.91
N GLU A 118 16.38 5.52 10.11
CA GLU A 118 15.42 4.70 9.37
C GLU A 118 15.84 4.64 7.90
N ILE A 119 15.82 3.45 7.34
CA ILE A 119 16.09 3.20 5.93
C ILE A 119 14.86 2.54 5.33
N SER A 120 14.37 3.10 4.23
CA SER A 120 13.19 2.60 3.54
C SER A 120 13.55 1.89 2.25
N VAL A 121 12.98 0.69 2.07
CA VAL A 121 13.03 -0.08 0.83
C VAL A 121 11.59 -0.31 0.39
N ILE A 122 11.27 0.06 -0.84
CA ILE A 122 9.94 -0.11 -1.41
C ILE A 122 9.93 -1.30 -2.36
N TYR A 123 8.90 -2.13 -2.26
CA TYR A 123 8.66 -3.24 -3.17
C TYR A 123 7.19 -3.30 -3.60
N VAL A 124 6.94 -3.52 -4.90
CA VAL A 124 5.59 -3.69 -5.44
C VAL A 124 5.48 -5.10 -6.03
N PRO A 125 4.88 -6.06 -5.30
CA PRO A 125 4.82 -7.45 -5.77
C PRO A 125 3.79 -7.58 -6.91
N VAL A 126 4.24 -7.75 -8.14
CA VAL A 126 3.35 -7.97 -9.31
C VAL A 126 3.01 -9.44 -9.55
N LYS A 127 3.73 -10.34 -8.88
CA LYS A 127 3.57 -11.80 -8.89
C LYS A 127 4.19 -12.38 -7.63
N GLU A 128 4.02 -13.67 -7.41
CA GLU A 128 4.76 -14.40 -6.38
C GLU A 128 6.27 -14.24 -6.57
N VAL A 129 6.97 -14.08 -5.46
CA VAL A 129 8.42 -14.00 -5.43
C VAL A 129 8.97 -14.77 -4.26
N GLU A 130 10.13 -15.37 -4.48
CA GLU A 130 10.85 -16.13 -3.46
C GLU A 130 12.22 -15.50 -3.26
N ARG A 131 12.52 -15.16 -2.00
CA ARG A 131 13.80 -14.66 -1.54
C ARG A 131 14.39 -13.54 -2.41
N VAL A 132 13.59 -12.53 -2.69
CA VAL A 132 14.06 -11.29 -3.32
C VAL A 132 14.88 -10.49 -2.31
N PRO A 133 16.12 -10.09 -2.64
CA PRO A 133 16.97 -9.32 -1.74
C PRO A 133 16.45 -7.88 -1.59
N LEU A 134 16.22 -7.47 -0.34
CA LEU A 134 15.78 -6.11 0.01
C LEU A 134 16.98 -5.20 0.27
N CYS A 135 17.80 -5.57 1.25
CA CYS A 135 18.99 -4.82 1.64
C CYS A 135 19.96 -5.71 2.43
N HIS A 136 21.20 -5.28 2.51
CA HIS A 136 22.22 -5.89 3.36
C HIS A 136 23.02 -4.80 4.08
N LEU A 137 23.70 -5.19 5.16
CA LEU A 137 24.50 -4.29 5.97
C LEU A 137 25.95 -4.76 6.01
N ILE A 138 26.84 -3.81 5.81
CA ILE A 138 28.27 -3.95 5.98
C ILE A 138 28.66 -3.09 7.17
N SER A 139 29.29 -3.70 8.18
CA SER A 139 29.44 -3.11 9.51
C SER A 139 30.12 -1.75 9.51
N ASP A 140 31.02 -1.47 8.57
CA ASP A 140 31.81 -0.23 8.46
C ASP A 140 31.44 0.61 7.21
N GLN A 141 30.57 0.11 6.33
CA GLN A 141 30.22 0.77 5.06
C GLN A 141 28.74 1.19 4.97
N GLY A 142 27.89 0.69 5.88
CA GLY A 142 26.48 1.07 5.96
C GLY A 142 25.51 0.04 5.38
N VAL A 143 24.35 0.53 4.96
CA VAL A 143 23.27 -0.30 4.40
C VAL A 143 23.18 -0.08 2.90
N PHE A 144 23.12 -1.18 2.18
CA PHE A 144 23.04 -1.22 0.73
C PHE A 144 21.73 -1.91 0.34
N ILE A 145 21.05 -1.35 -0.65
CA ILE A 145 19.80 -1.91 -1.18
C ILE A 145 20.14 -2.97 -2.23
N GLY A 146 19.44 -4.11 -2.16
CA GLY A 146 19.64 -5.24 -3.08
C GLY A 146 20.66 -6.27 -2.59
N GLU A 147 21.25 -6.99 -3.54
CA GLU A 147 22.11 -8.16 -3.32
C GLU A 147 23.43 -7.80 -2.62
N GLY A 148 23.89 -8.71 -1.76
CA GLY A 148 25.17 -8.63 -1.06
C GLY A 148 25.54 -9.97 -0.43
N ASP A 149 26.30 -9.94 0.67
CA ASP A 149 26.62 -11.14 1.45
C ASP A 149 25.32 -11.89 1.83
N PRO A 150 25.12 -13.13 1.36
CA PRO A 150 23.88 -13.85 1.58
C PRO A 150 23.53 -14.00 3.06
N ALA A 151 24.52 -14.15 3.95
CA ALA A 151 24.28 -14.29 5.39
C ALA A 151 23.82 -12.99 6.07
N LYS A 152 24.08 -11.85 5.45
CA LYS A 152 23.75 -10.50 5.98
C LYS A 152 22.60 -9.82 5.22
N THR A 153 22.09 -10.45 4.18
CA THR A 153 21.02 -9.92 3.33
C THR A 153 19.66 -10.24 3.92
N TYR A 154 18.77 -9.24 3.90
CA TYR A 154 17.34 -9.42 4.16
C TYR A 154 16.63 -9.80 2.88
N TYR A 155 15.83 -10.85 2.96
CA TYR A 155 15.09 -11.42 1.85
C TYR A 155 13.59 -11.28 2.07
N LEU A 156 12.88 -11.05 0.96
CA LEU A 156 11.43 -11.01 0.87
C LEU A 156 10.92 -12.22 0.08
N THR A 157 9.95 -12.92 0.66
CA THR A 157 9.12 -13.89 -0.07
C THR A 157 7.67 -13.44 0.01
N ILE A 158 6.98 -13.45 -1.13
CA ILE A 158 5.53 -13.21 -1.24
C ILE A 158 4.91 -14.43 -1.93
N LYS A 159 4.00 -15.10 -1.23
CA LYS A 159 3.21 -16.22 -1.75
C LYS A 159 1.76 -15.79 -1.91
N ASP A 160 1.15 -16.09 -3.04
CA ASP A 160 -0.28 -15.90 -3.26
C ASP A 160 -1.03 -17.03 -2.57
N ASN A 161 -1.99 -16.69 -1.72
CA ASN A 161 -2.81 -17.71 -1.06
C ASN A 161 -3.99 -18.14 -1.95
N HIS A 162 -4.18 -17.49 -3.10
CA HIS A 162 -5.30 -17.69 -4.03
C HIS A 162 -6.68 -17.55 -3.38
N ASP A 163 -6.74 -16.78 -2.30
CA ASP A 163 -7.96 -16.47 -1.56
C ASP A 163 -8.34 -15.01 -1.86
N ILE A 164 -9.51 -14.80 -2.46
CA ILE A 164 -9.95 -13.50 -2.95
C ILE A 164 -11.07 -12.99 -2.04
N TYR A 165 -10.91 -11.76 -1.55
CA TYR A 165 -11.99 -11.05 -0.86
C TYR A 165 -13.20 -10.89 -1.78
N ASN A 166 -14.33 -11.52 -1.44
CA ASN A 166 -15.51 -11.58 -2.29
C ASN A 166 -16.75 -10.97 -1.60
N PRO A 167 -17.04 -9.68 -1.83
CA PRO A 167 -18.25 -9.03 -1.33
C PRO A 167 -19.48 -9.41 -2.19
N GLN A 168 -20.63 -9.59 -1.55
CA GLN A 168 -21.89 -9.92 -2.25
C GLN A 168 -22.37 -8.85 -3.24
N ALA A 169 -21.83 -7.64 -3.15
CA ALA A 169 -22.23 -6.49 -3.95
C ALA A 169 -21.64 -6.46 -5.36
N THR A 170 -20.67 -7.32 -5.68
CA THR A 170 -20.03 -7.35 -7.00
C THR A 170 -20.63 -8.42 -7.89
N VAL A 171 -20.49 -8.20 -9.21
CA VAL A 171 -20.84 -9.18 -10.23
C VAL A 171 -19.60 -9.50 -11.05
N LYS A 172 -19.43 -10.80 -11.36
CA LYS A 172 -18.39 -11.25 -12.29
C LYS A 172 -18.51 -10.46 -13.57
N MET A 173 -17.38 -9.96 -14.08
CA MET A 173 -17.37 -9.19 -15.31
C MET A 173 -18.00 -9.98 -16.47
N SER A 174 -19.10 -9.44 -17.00
CA SER A 174 -19.59 -9.71 -18.36
C SER A 174 -19.40 -8.44 -19.19
N LYS A 175 -19.26 -8.58 -20.52
CA LYS A 175 -18.84 -7.50 -21.45
C LYS A 175 -19.49 -6.14 -21.11
N ALA A 176 -18.65 -5.14 -20.87
CA ALA A 176 -19.06 -3.78 -20.52
C ALA A 176 -19.98 -3.18 -21.60
N GLY A 177 -21.25 -2.96 -21.28
CA GLY A 177 -22.12 -2.09 -22.06
C GLY A 177 -21.70 -0.63 -21.88
N LYS A 178 -21.58 0.13 -22.97
CA LYS A 178 -21.08 1.52 -22.97
C LYS A 178 -21.85 2.50 -22.08
N ASP A 179 -23.09 2.17 -21.70
CA ASP A 179 -23.99 3.06 -20.96
C ASP A 179 -24.32 2.60 -19.53
N ASN A 180 -23.76 1.48 -19.05
CA ASN A 180 -24.03 1.00 -17.70
C ASN A 180 -23.21 1.77 -16.65
N PRO A 181 -23.83 2.25 -15.56
CA PRO A 181 -23.13 2.90 -14.46
C PRO A 181 -22.34 1.85 -13.68
N ASN A 182 -21.14 1.50 -14.15
CA ASN A 182 -20.29 0.52 -13.49
C ASN A 182 -19.14 1.23 -12.79
N ILE A 183 -18.99 0.94 -11.50
CA ILE A 183 -17.79 1.26 -10.73
C ILE A 183 -17.00 -0.04 -10.59
N ASN A 184 -15.80 -0.06 -11.16
CA ASN A 184 -14.88 -1.17 -11.00
C ASN A 184 -14.17 -1.02 -9.65
N VAL A 185 -13.93 -2.15 -9.01
CA VAL A 185 -13.23 -2.27 -7.74
C VAL A 185 -12.26 -3.42 -7.81
N ASN A 186 -11.20 -3.37 -7.01
CA ASN A 186 -10.41 -4.57 -6.78
C ASN A 186 -11.17 -5.47 -5.80
N LEU A 187 -11.12 -6.77 -6.05
CA LEU A 187 -11.34 -7.81 -5.07
C LEU A 187 -9.95 -8.31 -4.66
N PRO A 188 -9.33 -7.78 -3.58
CA PRO A 188 -7.93 -8.06 -3.28
C PRO A 188 -7.68 -9.53 -2.98
N GLY A 189 -6.53 -10.04 -3.42
CA GLY A 189 -6.06 -11.39 -3.12
C GLY A 189 -5.27 -11.40 -1.81
N LYS A 190 -5.46 -12.43 -1.00
CA LYS A 190 -4.70 -12.68 0.23
C LYS A 190 -3.34 -13.26 -0.15
N ALA A 191 -2.29 -12.75 0.46
CA ALA A 191 -0.92 -13.20 0.27
C ALA A 191 -0.23 -13.37 1.63
N THR A 192 0.77 -14.24 1.65
CA THR A 192 1.66 -14.43 2.80
C THR A 192 3.00 -13.78 2.50
N MET A 193 3.40 -12.80 3.32
CA MET A 193 4.70 -12.16 3.25
C MET A 193 5.63 -12.70 4.32
N ILE A 194 6.83 -13.09 3.93
CA ILE A 194 7.87 -13.62 4.81
C ILE A 194 9.12 -12.77 4.66
N ILE A 195 9.72 -12.40 5.80
CA ILE A 195 11.01 -11.71 5.87
C ILE A 195 12.03 -12.65 6.52
N GLU A 196 13.19 -12.77 5.89
CA GLU A 196 14.30 -13.60 6.36
C GLU A 196 15.60 -12.80 6.36
N LYS A 197 16.57 -13.15 7.20
CA LYS A 197 17.94 -12.62 7.16
C LYS A 197 18.92 -13.78 6.99
N GLY A 198 19.55 -13.89 5.83
CA GLY A 198 20.24 -15.11 5.44
C GLY A 198 19.29 -16.30 5.49
N GLU A 199 19.60 -17.29 6.32
CA GLU A 199 18.76 -18.48 6.55
C GLU A 199 17.85 -18.33 7.78
N ASN A 200 17.92 -17.21 8.49
CA ASN A 200 17.14 -17.00 9.70
C ASN A 200 15.79 -16.37 9.37
N PHE A 201 14.71 -17.03 9.79
CA PHE A 201 13.38 -16.47 9.76
C PHE A 201 13.27 -15.23 10.68
N ILE A 202 12.67 -14.15 10.18
CA ILE A 202 12.42 -12.93 10.97
C ILE A 202 10.92 -12.79 11.28
N SER A 203 10.08 -12.85 10.25
CA SER A 203 8.63 -12.68 10.43
C SER A 203 7.82 -13.25 9.26
N SER A 204 6.54 -13.51 9.52
CA SER A 204 5.53 -13.87 8.53
C SER A 204 4.23 -13.14 8.85
N GLN A 205 3.57 -12.60 7.84
CA GLN A 205 2.28 -11.93 7.98
C GLN A 205 1.40 -12.14 6.75
N GLU A 206 0.10 -12.29 6.97
CA GLU A 206 -0.89 -12.30 5.90
C GLU A 206 -1.36 -10.87 5.61
N LEU A 207 -1.49 -10.53 4.33
CA LEU A 207 -1.95 -9.22 3.89
C LEU A 207 -2.74 -9.35 2.59
N TYR A 208 -3.52 -8.31 2.27
CA TYR A 208 -4.27 -8.24 1.02
C TYR A 208 -3.53 -7.37 0.01
N LEU A 209 -3.36 -7.87 -1.20
CA LEU A 209 -2.75 -7.18 -2.33
C LEU A 209 -3.78 -6.97 -3.44
N GLY A 210 -3.95 -5.71 -3.89
CA GLY A 210 -4.90 -5.39 -4.95
C GLY A 210 -4.63 -6.14 -6.27
N GLN A 211 -3.35 -6.38 -6.56
CA GLN A 211 -2.88 -7.02 -7.79
C GLN A 211 -2.89 -8.56 -7.78
N PHE A 212 -3.06 -9.21 -6.63
CA PHE A 212 -3.16 -10.69 -6.54
C PHE A 212 -4.61 -11.19 -6.65
N GLY A 213 -5.55 -10.25 -6.61
CA GLY A 213 -6.96 -10.56 -6.76
C GLY A 213 -7.44 -10.38 -8.19
N ARG A 214 -8.65 -9.86 -8.32
CA ARG A 214 -9.24 -9.53 -9.63
C ARG A 214 -10.03 -8.23 -9.59
N VAL A 215 -10.35 -7.71 -10.77
CA VAL A 215 -11.25 -6.57 -10.90
C VAL A 215 -12.67 -7.06 -11.14
N GLU A 216 -13.62 -6.50 -10.43
CA GLU A 216 -15.05 -6.69 -10.70
C GLU A 216 -15.79 -5.35 -10.71
N ALA A 217 -16.92 -5.32 -11.41
CA ALA A 217 -17.84 -4.20 -11.34
C ALA A 217 -18.83 -4.42 -10.19
N ILE A 218 -19.14 -3.34 -9.47
CA ILE A 218 -20.29 -3.33 -8.56
C ILE A 218 -21.57 -3.47 -9.40
N ASP A 219 -22.52 -4.25 -8.89
CA ASP A 219 -23.81 -4.46 -9.55
C ASP A 219 -24.51 -3.12 -9.85
N SER A 220 -24.92 -2.93 -11.11
CA SER A 220 -25.59 -1.71 -11.57
C SER A 220 -26.85 -1.33 -10.77
N LYS A 221 -27.49 -2.29 -10.08
CA LYS A 221 -28.68 -2.04 -9.24
C LYS A 221 -28.41 -1.04 -8.11
N PHE A 222 -27.19 -1.01 -7.57
CA PHE A 222 -26.77 -0.06 -6.53
C PHE A 222 -26.71 1.38 -7.05
N PHE A 223 -26.59 1.55 -8.37
CA PHE A 223 -26.48 2.85 -9.03
C PHE A 223 -27.78 3.28 -9.71
N SER A 224 -28.91 2.62 -9.40
CA SER A 224 -30.21 3.02 -9.94
C SER A 224 -30.60 4.42 -9.43
N LYS A 225 -31.31 5.19 -10.25
CA LYS A 225 -31.58 6.63 -10.01
C LYS A 225 -32.18 6.94 -8.63
N ASP A 226 -33.01 6.06 -8.10
CA ASP A 226 -33.72 6.25 -6.84
C ASP A 226 -32.98 5.62 -5.64
N SER A 227 -31.79 5.06 -5.86
CA SER A 227 -30.95 4.47 -4.82
C SER A 227 -30.12 5.55 -4.13
N ASP A 228 -30.29 5.69 -2.81
CA ASP A 228 -29.35 6.43 -1.97
C ASP A 228 -28.18 5.50 -1.64
N PHE A 229 -27.07 5.62 -2.39
CA PHE A 229 -25.89 4.79 -2.16
C PHE A 229 -24.63 5.63 -1.93
N THR A 230 -23.73 5.08 -1.13
CA THR A 230 -22.36 5.58 -0.92
C THR A 230 -21.37 4.42 -0.93
N LEU A 231 -20.22 4.66 -1.54
CA LEU A 231 -19.11 3.69 -1.60
C LEU A 231 -17.86 4.30 -0.97
N GLU A 232 -17.20 3.53 -0.13
CA GLU A 232 -15.82 3.77 0.31
C GLU A 232 -14.94 2.59 -0.08
N LEU A 233 -13.79 2.90 -0.69
CA LEU A 233 -12.79 1.93 -1.09
C LEU A 233 -11.52 2.07 -0.25
N SER A 234 -10.78 0.97 -0.14
CA SER A 234 -9.45 0.98 0.43
C SER A 234 -8.49 1.74 -0.48
N PRO A 235 -7.79 2.78 0.02
CA PRO A 235 -6.76 3.48 -0.76
C PRO A 235 -5.57 2.58 -1.10
N ILE A 236 -5.36 1.50 -0.33
CA ILE A 236 -4.20 0.61 -0.45
C ILE A 236 -4.48 -0.52 -1.46
N THR A 237 -5.69 -1.08 -1.42
CA THR A 237 -6.02 -2.31 -2.15
C THR A 237 -7.12 -2.13 -3.17
N GLY A 238 -7.89 -1.04 -3.13
CA GLY A 238 -9.06 -0.81 -4.00
C GLY A 238 -10.28 -1.66 -3.64
N GLY A 239 -10.20 -2.42 -2.55
CA GLY A 239 -11.29 -3.24 -2.04
C GLY A 239 -12.41 -2.43 -1.40
N ILE A 240 -13.64 -2.94 -1.44
CA ILE A 240 -14.81 -2.32 -0.81
C ILE A 240 -14.61 -2.30 0.71
N LYS A 241 -14.62 -1.12 1.31
CA LYS A 241 -14.64 -0.93 2.78
C LYS A 241 -16.05 -0.75 3.30
N LEU A 242 -16.83 0.07 2.60
CA LEU A 242 -18.22 0.36 2.95
C LEU A 242 -19.03 0.49 1.67
N LEU A 243 -20.17 -0.17 1.65
CA LEU A 243 -21.23 0.08 0.70
C LEU A 243 -22.52 0.21 1.50
N LYS A 244 -23.17 1.37 1.41
CA LYS A 244 -24.46 1.65 2.05
C LYS A 244 -25.40 2.18 0.99
#